data_AF-A0A920GEM6-F1
#
_entry.id   AF-A0A920GEM6-F1
#
_cell.length_a   1.000
_cell.length_b   1.000
_cell.length_c   1.000
_cell.angle_alpha   90.00
_cell.angle_beta   90.00
_cell.angle_gamma   90.00
#
_symmetry.space_group_name_H-M   'P 1'
#
loop_
_entity.id
_entity.type
_entity.pdbx_description
1 polymer ?
#
loop_
_entity_poly.entity_id
_entity_poly.type
_entity_poly.pdbx_seq_one_letter_code
_entity_poly.pdbx_strand_id
1 'polypeptide(L)'
;MISYYGAVPATLWPVKGSILKLSIIWLNNRQLKIMHETEAVGKAYDFVKFEKNKIICNSNDYLPKEVFGYVSKFGALNFGFETRDVRALSAINAKKRKIKAINQKSALLFLKEKINYKNNYNTKKDFLNRIISEKNYRLNTNKKLNSLGILPNENQWEVIKNIKSDTLKFY
;
A
#
# COMPACT_ATOMS: atom_id res chain seq x y z
N MET A 1 1.62 2.49 5.34
CA MET A 1 1.45 3.52 6.39
C MET A 1 -0.01 3.84 6.58
N ILE A 2 -0.48 4.07 7.80
CA ILE A 2 -1.91 4.05 8.12
C ILE A 2 -2.66 5.21 7.43
N SER A 3 -3.79 4.90 6.80
CA SER A 3 -4.61 5.88 6.07
C SER A 3 -5.31 6.86 7.02
N TYR A 4 -5.85 7.97 6.47
CA TYR A 4 -6.62 8.95 7.25
C TYR A 4 -7.89 8.36 7.90
N TYR A 5 -8.41 7.25 7.35
CA TYR A 5 -9.53 6.50 7.90
C TYR A 5 -9.09 5.28 8.72
N GLY A 6 -7.78 5.17 9.03
CA GLY A 6 -7.26 4.21 10.01
C GLY A 6 -6.98 2.80 9.50
N ALA A 7 -7.02 2.58 8.18
CA ALA A 7 -6.68 1.28 7.59
C ALA A 7 -5.17 1.13 7.38
N VAL A 8 -4.68 -0.10 7.46
CA VAL A 8 -3.32 -0.43 7.00
C VAL A 8 -3.39 -0.69 5.50
N PRO A 9 -2.90 0.23 4.65
CA PRO A 9 -3.05 0.06 3.23
C PRO A 9 -2.14 -1.05 2.71
N ALA A 10 -2.57 -1.68 1.62
CA ALA A 10 -1.78 -2.67 0.91
C ALA A 10 -0.91 -1.98 -0.17
N THR A 11 0.16 -2.67 -0.56
CA THR A 11 0.95 -2.35 -1.75
C THR A 11 1.26 -3.64 -2.49
N LEU A 12 1.59 -3.53 -3.78
CA LEU A 12 2.05 -4.66 -4.55
C LEU A 12 3.43 -5.11 -4.09
N TRP A 13 3.61 -6.43 -4.06
CA TRP A 13 4.87 -7.09 -3.73
C TRP A 13 5.08 -8.28 -4.68
N PRO A 14 6.09 -8.27 -5.56
CA PRO A 14 6.30 -9.34 -6.51
C PRO A 14 6.71 -10.64 -5.80
N VAL A 15 6.02 -11.74 -6.12
CA VAL A 15 6.34 -13.08 -5.60
C VAL A 15 6.22 -14.09 -6.74
N LYS A 16 7.36 -14.67 -7.15
CA LYS A 16 7.39 -15.66 -8.24
C LYS A 16 6.49 -16.85 -7.93
N GLY A 17 5.53 -17.10 -8.82
CA GLY A 17 4.60 -18.24 -8.75
C GLY A 17 3.31 -17.97 -7.96
N SER A 18 3.16 -16.81 -7.32
CA SER A 18 1.89 -16.38 -6.73
C SER A 18 1.06 -15.62 -7.76
N ILE A 19 -0.24 -15.89 -7.80
CA ILE A 19 -1.16 -15.29 -8.77
C ILE A 19 -2.28 -14.61 -7.99
N LEU A 20 -2.50 -13.33 -8.27
CA LEU A 20 -3.53 -12.50 -7.65
C LEU A 20 -4.51 -11.99 -8.70
N LYS A 21 -5.78 -11.84 -8.32
CA LYS A 21 -6.78 -11.20 -9.18
C LYS A 21 -6.71 -9.70 -8.98
N LEU A 22 -6.70 -8.96 -10.08
CA LEU A 22 -6.78 -7.51 -10.10
C LEU A 22 -8.13 -7.08 -10.67
N SER A 23 -8.69 -6.01 -10.12
CA SER A 23 -9.75 -5.25 -10.77
C SER A 23 -9.10 -4.15 -11.58
N ILE A 24 -9.51 -4.01 -12.84
CA ILE A 24 -9.02 -2.95 -13.72
C ILE A 24 -10.14 -1.96 -13.98
N ILE A 25 -9.83 -0.66 -13.90
CA ILE A 25 -10.79 0.44 -14.09
C ILE A 25 -10.32 1.33 -15.24
N TRP A 26 -11.23 1.68 -16.13
CA TRP A 26 -10.98 2.62 -17.24
C TRP A 26 -11.34 4.03 -16.82
N LEU A 27 -10.38 4.94 -16.98
CA LEU A 27 -10.48 6.32 -16.51
C LEU A 27 -10.17 7.27 -17.66
N ASN A 28 -10.98 8.31 -17.81
CA ASN A 28 -10.58 9.47 -18.60
C ASN A 28 -9.58 10.36 -17.84
N ASN A 29 -8.98 11.34 -18.50
CA ASN A 29 -7.96 12.21 -17.90
C ASN A 29 -8.44 12.94 -16.64
N ARG A 30 -9.72 13.35 -16.59
CA ARG A 30 -10.30 14.02 -15.41
C ARG A 30 -10.38 13.05 -14.23
N GLN A 31 -10.86 11.83 -14.45
CA GLN A 31 -10.94 10.79 -13.42
C GLN A 31 -9.55 10.34 -12.96
N LEU A 32 -8.59 10.23 -13.89
CA LEU A 32 -7.21 9.89 -13.57
C LEU A 32 -6.56 10.94 -12.65
N LYS A 33 -6.80 12.23 -12.92
CA LYS A 33 -6.34 13.31 -12.03
C LYS A 33 -6.92 13.17 -10.62
N ILE A 34 -8.20 12.84 -10.48
CA ILE A 34 -8.83 12.61 -9.17
C ILE A 34 -8.16 11.41 -8.47
N MET A 35 -7.92 10.31 -9.19
CA MET A 35 -7.23 9.15 -8.64
C MET A 35 -5.80 9.47 -8.17
N HIS A 36 -5.06 10.31 -8.90
CA HIS A 36 -3.73 10.76 -8.46
C HIS A 36 -3.77 11.53 -7.13
N GLU A 37 -4.81 12.34 -6.91
CA GLU A 37 -5.00 13.05 -5.64
C GLU A 37 -5.35 12.08 -4.50
N THR A 38 -6.25 11.11 -4.73
CA THR A 38 -6.66 10.15 -3.69
C THR A 38 -5.53 9.22 -3.26
N GLU A 39 -4.65 8.86 -4.19
CA GLU A 39 -3.45 8.04 -3.92
C GLU A 39 -2.26 8.87 -3.43
N ALA A 40 -2.41 10.20 -3.34
CA ALA A 40 -1.35 11.13 -2.97
C ALA A 40 -0.05 10.87 -3.74
N VAL A 41 -0.15 10.83 -5.08
CA VAL A 41 0.98 10.46 -5.95
C VAL A 41 2.18 11.37 -5.71
N GLY A 42 3.37 10.77 -5.67
CA GLY A 42 4.63 11.43 -5.37
C GLY A 42 4.89 11.66 -3.87
N LYS A 43 3.91 11.32 -3.00
CA LYS A 43 3.99 11.50 -1.54
C LYS A 43 3.79 10.17 -0.80
N ALA A 44 2.71 9.44 -1.10
CA ALA A 44 2.43 8.10 -0.54
C ALA A 44 2.78 6.98 -1.53
N TYR A 45 2.26 7.13 -2.74
CA TYR A 45 2.36 6.15 -3.81
C TYR A 45 3.10 6.77 -5.00
N ASP A 46 3.80 5.92 -5.74
CA ASP A 46 4.30 6.24 -7.07
C ASP A 46 3.31 5.69 -8.11
N PHE A 47 3.07 6.45 -9.18
CA PHE A 47 2.30 5.98 -10.33
C PHE A 47 3.22 5.15 -11.22
N VAL A 48 2.79 3.95 -11.58
CA VAL A 48 3.65 2.97 -12.27
C VAL A 48 2.98 2.40 -13.51
N LYS A 49 3.80 1.97 -14.44
CA LYS A 49 3.41 1.18 -15.61
C LYS A 49 3.91 -0.24 -15.44
N PHE A 50 3.02 -1.21 -15.54
CA PHE A 50 3.39 -2.62 -15.45
C PHE A 50 4.16 -3.07 -16.69
N GLU A 51 5.12 -3.97 -16.49
CA GLU A 51 5.80 -4.64 -17.59
C GLU A 51 4.81 -5.41 -18.48
N LYS A 52 5.12 -5.49 -19.77
CA LYS A 52 4.34 -6.26 -20.74
C LYS A 52 4.23 -7.72 -20.29
N ASN A 53 3.07 -8.33 -20.51
CA ASN A 53 2.77 -9.74 -20.23
C ASN A 53 2.79 -10.14 -18.73
N LYS A 54 2.91 -9.19 -17.79
CA LYS A 54 2.78 -9.50 -16.34
C LYS A 54 1.34 -9.53 -15.86
N ILE A 55 0.47 -8.78 -16.52
CA ILE A 55 -0.97 -8.79 -16.26
C ILE A 55 -1.62 -9.61 -17.37
N ILE A 56 -2.31 -10.67 -16.97
CA ILE A 56 -3.06 -11.56 -17.87
C ILE A 56 -4.54 -11.27 -17.63
N CYS A 57 -5.24 -10.83 -18.67
CA CYS A 57 -6.69 -10.70 -18.64
C CYS A 57 -7.30 -12.04 -19.04
N ASN A 58 -8.12 -12.62 -18.18
CA ASN A 58 -8.80 -13.88 -18.46
C ASN A 58 -10.18 -13.69 -19.13
N SER A 59 -10.62 -12.45 -19.37
CA SER A 59 -11.84 -12.18 -20.12
C SER A 59 -11.55 -12.04 -21.60
N ASN A 60 -12.59 -12.20 -22.44
CA ASN A 60 -12.52 -11.89 -23.88
C ASN A 60 -12.35 -10.38 -24.15
N ASP A 61 -12.26 -9.55 -23.11
CA ASP A 61 -12.05 -8.12 -23.25
C ASP A 61 -10.61 -7.81 -23.63
N TYR A 62 -10.45 -6.79 -24.46
CA TYR A 62 -9.15 -6.29 -24.85
C TYR A 62 -8.40 -5.73 -23.63
N LEU A 63 -7.30 -6.38 -23.24
CA LEU A 63 -6.36 -5.75 -22.33
C LEU A 63 -5.61 -4.65 -23.10
N PRO A 64 -5.65 -3.39 -22.65
CA PRO A 64 -4.89 -2.32 -23.29
C PRO A 64 -3.40 -2.67 -23.29
N LYS A 65 -2.69 -2.16 -24.32
CA LYS A 65 -1.23 -2.36 -24.47
C LYS A 65 -0.44 -1.98 -23.22
N GLU A 66 -0.98 -1.07 -22.41
CA GLU A 66 -0.34 -0.52 -21.23
C GLU A 66 -1.32 -0.54 -20.07
N VAL A 67 -0.87 -1.08 -18.94
CA VAL A 67 -1.62 -1.10 -17.70
C VAL A 67 -0.84 -0.35 -16.65
N PHE A 68 -1.53 0.50 -15.90
CA PHE A 68 -0.94 1.34 -14.88
C PHE A 68 -1.47 0.99 -13.49
N GLY A 69 -0.76 1.43 -12.46
CA GLY A 69 -1.15 1.21 -11.08
C GLY A 69 -0.45 2.15 -10.11
N TYR A 70 -0.66 1.89 -8.83
CA TYR A 70 -0.07 2.63 -7.73
C TYR A 70 0.67 1.67 -6.81
N VAL A 71 1.91 2.01 -6.46
CA VAL A 71 2.72 1.23 -5.51
C VAL A 71 3.26 2.15 -4.42
N SER A 72 3.31 1.65 -3.20
CA SER A 72 3.81 2.44 -2.06
C SER A 72 5.25 2.83 -2.31
N LYS A 73 5.54 4.14 -2.17
CA LYS A 73 6.91 4.68 -2.28
C LYS A 73 7.85 4.08 -1.24
N PHE A 74 7.29 3.64 -0.11
CA PHE A 74 8.02 3.11 1.03
C PHE A 74 7.96 1.58 1.09
N GLY A 75 7.37 0.94 0.08
CA GLY A 75 7.22 -0.50 0.03
C GLY A 75 6.25 -1.06 1.07
N ALA A 76 6.46 -2.33 1.44
CA ALA A 76 5.63 -3.07 2.38
C ALA A 76 6.18 -2.94 3.82
N LEU A 77 5.30 -3.04 4.81
CA LEU A 77 5.73 -3.04 6.21
C LEU A 77 6.59 -4.29 6.49
N ASN A 78 7.76 -4.09 7.12
CA ASN A 78 8.51 -5.20 7.68
C ASN A 78 7.92 -5.64 9.04
N PHE A 79 7.41 -6.87 9.09
CA PHE A 79 6.91 -7.49 10.30
C PHE A 79 8.01 -8.14 11.14
N GLY A 80 9.20 -8.34 10.55
CA GLY A 80 10.37 -8.86 11.23
C GLY A 80 11.05 -7.78 12.07
N PHE A 81 11.73 -8.20 13.13
CA PHE A 81 12.64 -7.31 13.88
C PHE A 81 13.99 -7.22 13.17
N GLU A 82 14.58 -8.37 12.83
CA GLU A 82 15.92 -8.48 12.22
C GLU A 82 15.89 -9.14 10.83
N THR A 83 14.72 -9.65 10.41
CA THR A 83 14.54 -10.33 9.12
C THR A 83 13.57 -9.56 8.23
N ARG A 84 13.66 -9.77 6.91
CA ARG A 84 12.68 -9.25 5.95
C ARG A 84 11.45 -10.14 5.95
N ASP A 85 10.40 -9.71 6.63
CA ASP A 85 9.13 -10.44 6.72
C ASP A 85 7.98 -9.55 6.23
N VAL A 86 7.53 -9.78 5.00
CA VAL A 86 6.34 -9.12 4.44
C VAL A 86 5.12 -10.04 4.57
N ARG A 87 3.96 -9.43 4.82
CA ARG A 87 2.69 -10.16 4.95
C ARG A 87 1.68 -9.71 3.90
N ALA A 88 0.97 -10.67 3.31
CA ALA A 88 -0.15 -10.40 2.43
C ALA A 88 -1.39 -10.01 3.24
N LEU A 89 -2.19 -9.07 2.74
CA LEU A 89 -3.49 -8.83 3.34
C LEU A 89 -4.42 -10.02 3.06
N SER A 90 -4.97 -10.63 4.12
CA SER A 90 -5.79 -11.85 4.01
C SER A 90 -7.06 -11.67 3.19
N ALA A 91 -7.58 -10.44 3.10
CA ALA A 91 -8.75 -10.09 2.29
C ALA A 91 -8.48 -10.21 0.77
N ILE A 92 -7.22 -10.20 0.34
CA ILE A 92 -6.85 -10.28 -1.08
C ILE A 92 -6.52 -11.73 -1.42
N ASN A 93 -7.44 -12.43 -2.09
CA ASN A 93 -7.24 -13.82 -2.49
C ASN A 93 -6.12 -13.99 -3.52
N ALA A 94 -5.31 -15.03 -3.36
CA ALA A 94 -4.24 -15.38 -4.30
C ALA A 94 -4.11 -16.91 -4.44
N LYS A 95 -3.85 -17.39 -5.66
CA LYS A 95 -3.47 -18.77 -5.92
C LYS A 95 -1.96 -18.94 -5.68
N LYS A 96 -1.55 -20.09 -5.14
CA LYS A 96 -0.13 -20.43 -4.88
C LYS A 96 0.61 -19.33 -4.10
N ARG A 97 -0.06 -18.73 -3.09
CA ARG A 97 0.52 -17.68 -2.25
C ARG A 97 1.70 -18.24 -1.46
N LYS A 98 2.86 -17.59 -1.54
CA LYS A 98 4.07 -17.98 -0.78
C LYS A 98 4.32 -17.14 0.47
N ILE A 99 3.74 -15.94 0.53
CA ILE A 99 3.86 -15.03 1.69
C ILE A 99 2.72 -15.27 2.68
N LYS A 100 3.03 -15.22 3.98
CA LYS A 100 2.04 -15.41 5.05
C LYS A 100 1.00 -14.30 5.00
N ALA A 101 -0.26 -14.66 5.22
CA ALA A 101 -1.36 -13.70 5.26
C ALA A 101 -1.52 -13.08 6.67
N ILE A 102 -2.04 -11.86 6.73
CA ILE A 102 -2.43 -11.16 7.95
C ILE A 102 -3.74 -10.40 7.70
N ASN A 103 -4.62 -10.34 8.69
CA ASN A 103 -5.84 -9.53 8.60
C ASN A 103 -5.58 -8.07 9.05
N GLN A 104 -6.47 -7.15 8.68
CA GLN A 104 -6.38 -5.73 9.05
C GLN A 104 -6.26 -5.50 10.56
N LYS A 105 -7.00 -6.26 11.38
CA LYS A 105 -7.02 -6.11 12.84
C LYS A 105 -5.65 -6.44 13.45
N SER A 106 -5.03 -7.55 13.03
CA SER A 106 -3.72 -7.99 13.49
C SER A 106 -2.61 -7.07 12.99
N ALA A 107 -2.68 -6.62 11.73
CA ALA A 107 -1.72 -5.67 11.18
C ALA A 107 -1.72 -4.33 11.97
N LEU A 108 -2.92 -3.83 12.30
CA LEU A 108 -3.06 -2.59 13.08
C LEU A 108 -2.56 -2.75 14.53
N LEU A 109 -2.78 -3.91 15.16
CA LEU A 109 -2.24 -4.19 16.50
C LEU A 109 -0.70 -4.20 16.49
N PHE A 110 -0.10 -4.88 15.51
CA PHE A 110 1.35 -4.90 15.34
C PHE A 110 1.92 -3.49 15.18
N LEU A 111 1.28 -2.65 14.36
CA LEU A 111 1.71 -1.25 14.17
C LEU A 111 1.59 -0.43 15.46
N LYS A 112 0.52 -0.63 16.24
CA LYS A 112 0.35 0.03 17.53
C LYS A 112 1.51 -0.32 18.46
N GLU A 113 1.83 -1.60 18.60
CA GLU A 113 2.91 -2.09 19.46
C GLU A 113 4.27 -1.56 19.01
N LYS A 114 4.54 -1.55 17.70
CA LYS A 114 5.80 -0.99 17.15
C LYS A 114 5.97 0.50 17.42
N ILE A 115 4.89 1.29 17.36
CA ILE A 115 4.96 2.74 17.56
C ILE A 115 4.92 3.15 19.03
N ASN A 116 4.13 2.45 19.84
CA ASN A 116 3.89 2.79 21.25
C ASN A 116 4.69 1.90 22.22
N TYR A 117 5.79 1.27 21.80
CA TYR A 117 6.60 0.39 22.63
C TYR A 117 6.98 0.98 24.01
N LYS A 118 7.02 2.31 24.15
CA LYS A 118 7.32 3.01 25.42
C LYS A 118 6.11 3.56 26.19
N ASN A 119 4.91 3.64 25.59
CA ASN A 119 3.72 4.26 26.20
C ASN A 119 2.54 3.28 26.19
N ASN A 120 2.42 2.47 27.24
CA ASN A 120 1.44 1.38 27.38
C ASN A 120 -0.03 1.83 27.59
N TYR A 121 -0.32 3.14 27.60
CA TYR A 121 -1.58 3.66 28.14
C TYR A 121 -2.76 3.75 27.16
N ASN A 122 -2.57 3.44 25.87
CA ASN A 122 -3.64 3.59 24.86
C ASN A 122 -4.11 2.23 24.29
N THR A 123 -5.43 2.01 24.32
CA THR A 123 -6.05 0.85 23.69
C THR A 123 -5.90 0.90 22.17
N LYS A 124 -6.20 -0.20 21.47
CA LYS A 124 -6.26 -0.20 19.99
C LYS A 124 -7.25 0.86 19.48
N LYS A 125 -8.39 1.01 20.17
CA LYS A 125 -9.44 1.98 19.80
C LYS A 125 -8.92 3.41 19.94
N ASP A 126 -8.23 3.71 21.03
CA ASP A 126 -7.67 5.05 21.26
C ASP A 126 -6.60 5.38 20.23
N PHE A 127 -5.68 4.43 19.96
CA PHE A 127 -4.69 4.60 18.90
C PHE A 127 -5.35 4.91 17.55
N LEU A 128 -6.35 4.12 17.15
CA LEU A 128 -7.06 4.30 15.89
C LEU A 128 -7.82 5.65 15.84
N ASN A 129 -8.52 6.00 16.92
CA ASN A 129 -9.24 7.26 17.04
C ASN A 129 -8.29 8.43 16.83
N ARG A 130 -7.11 8.43 17.49
CA ARG A 130 -6.10 9.47 17.32
C ARG A 130 -5.54 9.53 15.90
N ILE A 131 -5.28 8.39 15.27
CA ILE A 131 -4.87 8.37 13.86
C ILE A 131 -5.91 9.03 12.95
N ILE A 132 -7.19 8.84 13.21
CA ILE A 132 -8.27 9.39 12.39
C ILE A 132 -8.48 10.88 12.68
N SER A 133 -8.58 11.27 13.96
CA SER A 133 -8.94 12.62 14.39
C SER A 133 -7.77 13.61 14.39
N GLU A 134 -6.55 13.16 14.71
CA GLU A 134 -5.38 14.03 14.87
C GLU A 134 -4.44 13.92 13.66
N LYS A 135 -4.61 14.82 12.67
CA LYS A 135 -3.76 14.85 11.46
C LYS A 135 -2.26 14.85 11.77
N ASN A 136 -1.81 15.68 12.72
CA ASN A 136 -0.38 15.78 13.06
C ASN A 136 0.14 14.48 13.73
N TYR A 137 -0.67 13.85 14.58
CA TYR A 137 -0.31 12.57 15.17
C TYR A 137 -0.19 11.47 14.10
N ARG A 138 -1.13 11.42 13.15
CA ARG A 138 -1.06 10.51 12.00
C ARG A 138 0.19 10.75 11.17
N LEU A 139 0.47 11.99 10.77
CA LEU A 139 1.64 12.32 9.96
C LEU A 139 2.95 11.93 10.67
N ASN A 140 3.06 12.20 11.97
CA ASN A 140 4.23 11.80 12.76
C ASN A 140 4.36 10.28 12.91
N THR A 141 3.24 9.58 13.09
CA THR A 141 3.21 8.11 13.13
C THR A 141 3.63 7.52 11.79
N ASN A 142 3.09 8.05 10.70
CA ASN A 142 3.40 7.64 9.34
C ASN A 142 4.89 7.86 9.02
N LYS A 143 5.48 9.01 9.39
CA LYS A 143 6.94 9.22 9.27
C LYS A 143 7.76 8.11 9.93
N LYS A 144 7.39 7.66 11.13
CA LYS A 144 8.07 6.55 11.83
C LYS A 144 7.83 5.19 11.17
N LEU A 145 6.62 4.95 10.66
CA LEU A 145 6.29 3.70 9.98
C LEU A 145 6.96 3.59 8.61
N ASN A 146 7.22 4.71 7.94
CA ASN A 146 7.96 4.74 6.69
C ASN A 146 9.37 4.19 6.78
N SER A 147 10.07 4.48 7.87
CA SER A 147 11.42 3.92 8.08
C SER A 147 11.40 2.41 8.33
N LEU A 148 10.23 1.81 8.57
CA LEU A 148 10.05 0.36 8.71
C LEU A 148 9.60 -0.30 7.39
N GLY A 149 9.40 0.49 6.35
CA GLY A 149 9.07 0.01 5.03
C GLY A 149 10.27 -0.66 4.37
N ILE A 150 10.04 -1.79 3.71
CA ILE A 150 11.04 -2.46 2.87
C ILE A 150 10.53 -2.52 1.44
N LEU A 151 11.42 -2.25 0.49
CA LEU A 151 11.16 -2.33 -0.95
C LEU A 151 11.47 -3.75 -1.45
N PRO A 152 10.76 -4.25 -2.48
CA PRO A 152 11.11 -5.53 -3.11
C PRO A 152 12.48 -5.43 -3.80
N ASN A 153 13.17 -6.57 -3.92
CA ASN A 153 14.49 -6.61 -4.57
C ASN A 153 14.37 -6.43 -6.09
N GLU A 154 13.25 -6.87 -6.67
CA GLU A 154 12.94 -6.76 -8.09
C GLU A 154 11.51 -6.20 -8.23
N ASN A 155 11.33 -5.24 -9.13
CA ASN A 155 10.03 -4.70 -9.49
C ASN A 155 9.55 -5.34 -10.81
N GLN A 156 8.23 -5.33 -11.04
CA GLN A 156 7.62 -5.75 -12.30
C GLN A 156 6.93 -4.57 -13.00
N TRP A 157 7.44 -3.37 -12.75
CA TRP A 157 6.86 -2.12 -13.17
C TRP A 157 7.92 -1.02 -13.22
N GLU A 158 7.65 -0.01 -14.02
CA GLU A 158 8.42 1.22 -14.13
C GLU A 158 7.67 2.37 -13.45
N VAL A 159 8.39 3.19 -12.68
CA VAL A 159 7.81 4.42 -12.09
C VAL A 159 7.73 5.51 -13.15
N ILE A 160 6.52 6.01 -13.39
CA ILE A 160 6.29 7.15 -14.25
C ILE A 160 6.67 8.43 -13.49
N LYS A 161 7.69 9.11 -14.00
CA LYS A 161 8.24 10.32 -13.39
C LYS A 161 7.33 11.53 -13.65
N ASN A 162 7.57 12.61 -12.89
CA ASN A 162 6.95 13.93 -13.05
C ASN A 162 5.43 14.00 -12.84
N ILE A 163 4.81 12.96 -12.27
CA ILE A 163 3.42 12.99 -11.80
C ILE A 163 3.44 13.18 -10.29
N LYS A 164 2.75 14.21 -9.79
CA LYS A 164 2.59 14.47 -8.36
C LYS A 164 1.20 15.02 -8.10
N SER A 165 0.67 14.68 -6.93
CA SER A 165 -0.55 15.28 -6.38
C SER A 165 -0.28 16.68 -5.86
N ASP A 166 -1.19 17.60 -6.13
CA ASP A 166 -1.11 18.98 -5.63
C ASP A 166 -1.53 19.03 -4.15
N THR A 167 -2.39 18.11 -3.70
CA THR A 167 -2.97 18.16 -2.36
C THR A 167 -2.37 17.13 -1.39
N LEU A 168 -2.49 17.40 -0.09
CA LEU A 168 -2.22 16.48 1.01
C LEU A 168 -3.51 16.02 1.69
N LYS A 169 -4.66 16.18 1.01
CA LYS A 169 -5.98 15.97 1.63
C LYS A 169 -6.13 14.53 2.16
N PHE A 170 -5.57 13.58 1.42
CA PHE A 170 -5.68 12.15 1.68
C PHE A 170 -4.42 11.53 2.31
N TYR A 171 -3.42 12.35 2.64
CA TYR A 171 -2.18 11.96 3.32
C TYR A 171 -2.26 12.16 4.84
#